data_AF-A0A0D3LA89-F1
#
_entry.id   AF-A0A0D3LA89-F1
#
_cell.length_a   1.000
_cell.length_b   1.000
_cell.length_c   1.000
_cell.angle_alpha   90.00
_cell.angle_beta   90.00
_cell.angle_gamma   90.00
#
_symmetry.space_group_name_H-M   'P 1'
#
loop_
_entity.id
_entity.type
_entity.pdbx_description
1 polymer ?
#
loop_
_entity_poly.entity_id
_entity_poly.type
_entity_poly.pdbx_seq_one_letter_code
_entity_poly.pdbx_strand_id
1 'polypeptide(L)' 'MTYKDAIKKLEEIVNKIENEDPDVDEISGLVKEAYELLTFCKTRLKTTEEEVQEAFEKLRE' A
#
# COMPACT_ATOMS: atom_id res chain seq x y z
N MET A 1 3.35 4.06 -9.57
CA MET A 1 2.90 2.77 -9.00
C MET A 1 1.40 2.83 -8.83
N THR A 2 0.66 1.78 -9.18
CA THR A 2 -0.80 1.72 -8.94
C THR A 2 -1.10 1.11 -7.56
N TYR A 3 -2.33 1.26 -7.07
CA TYR A 3 -2.77 0.58 -5.84
C TYR A 3 -2.64 -0.95 -5.98
N LYS A 4 -3.03 -1.50 -7.14
CA LYS A 4 -2.94 -2.93 -7.42
C LYS A 4 -1.49 -3.43 -7.41
N ASP A 5 -0.56 -2.66 -7.96
CA ASP A 5 0.87 -3.03 -7.93
C ASP A 5 1.41 -3.03 -6.49
N ALA A 6 0.98 -2.06 -5.67
CA ALA A 6 1.42 -1.98 -4.28
C ALA A 6 0.93 -3.18 -3.45
N ILE A 7 -0.32 -3.62 -3.66
CA ILE A 7 -0.86 -4.82 -3.03
C ILE A 7 -0.09 -6.07 -3.49
N LYS A 8 0.17 -6.20 -4.80
CA LYS A 8 0.93 -7.34 -5.32
C LYS A 8 2.33 -7.42 -4.70
N LYS A 9 3.01 -6.27 -4.55
CA LYS A 9 4.31 -6.23 -3.88
C LYS A 9 4.23 -6.61 -2.40
N LEU A 10 3.17 -6.20 -1.69
CA LEU A 10 2.95 -6.62 -0.30
C LEU A 10 2.78 -8.14 -0.20
N GLU A 11 2.02 -8.76 -1.11
CA GLU A 11 1.88 -10.22 -1.18
C GLU A 11 3.23 -10.90 -1.45
N GLU A 12 4.05 -10.36 -2.34
CA GLU A 12 5.40 -10.85 -2.61
C GLU A 12 6.32 -10.75 -1.37
N ILE A 13 6.23 -9.65 -0.61
CA ILE A 13 6.98 -9.47 0.64
C ILE A 13 6.56 -10.51 1.68
N VAL A 14 5.26 -10.72 1.88
CA VAL A 14 4.75 -11.74 2.82
C VAL A 14 5.24 -13.12 2.41
N ASN A 15 5.12 -13.45 1.12
CA ASN A 15 5.57 -14.73 0.60
C ASN A 15 7.07 -14.97 0.86
N LYS A 16 7.92 -13.94 0.68
CA LYS A 16 9.35 -14.03 0.99
C LYS A 16 9.62 -14.30 2.46
N ILE A 17 8.95 -13.56 3.35
CA ILE A 17 9.11 -13.74 4.80
C ILE A 17 8.70 -15.15 5.22
N GLU A 18 7.65 -15.71 4.63
CA GLU A 18 7.14 -17.03 5.02
C GLU A 18 7.88 -18.21 4.39
N ASN A 19 8.43 -18.05 3.17
CA ASN A 19 8.91 -19.19 2.38
C ASN A 19 10.41 -19.18 2.06
N GLU A 20 11.10 -18.05 2.20
CA GLU A 20 12.52 -17.93 1.83
C GLU A 20 13.47 -17.90 3.04
N ASP A 21 12.95 -18.05 4.27
CA ASP A 21 13.67 -18.04 5.55
C ASP A 21 14.75 -16.92 5.63
N PRO A 22 14.36 -15.65 5.38
CA PRO A 22 15.29 -14.52 5.37
C PRO A 22 15.90 -14.28 6.75
N ASP A 23 17.12 -13.75 6.78
CA ASP A 23 17.77 -13.39 8.03
C ASP A 23 17.14 -12.14 8.69
N VAL A 24 17.57 -11.81 9.91
CA VAL A 24 16.99 -10.71 10.69
C VAL A 24 17.14 -9.34 10.02
N ASP A 25 18.24 -9.11 9.31
CA ASP A 25 18.50 -7.85 8.63
C ASP A 25 17.63 -7.73 7.37
N GLU A 26 17.47 -8.85 6.65
CA GLU A 26 16.57 -8.95 5.50
C GLU A 26 15.10 -8.76 5.89
N ILE A 27 14.64 -9.39 6.98
CA ILE A 27 13.27 -9.20 7.50
C ILE A 27 13.02 -7.72 7.84
N SER A 28 13.98 -7.06 8.49
CA SER A 28 13.88 -5.64 8.83
C SER A 28 13.70 -4.77 7.58
N GLY A 29 14.47 -5.08 6.51
CA GLY A 29 14.34 -4.41 5.21
C GLY A 29 12.97 -4.62 4.57
N LEU A 30 12.50 -5.87 4.52
CA LEU A 30 11.20 -6.26 3.96
C LEU A 30 10.03 -5.59 4.69
N VAL A 31 10.08 -5.54 6.02
CA VAL A 31 9.05 -4.86 6.83
C VAL A 31 9.04 -3.36 6.56
N LYS A 32 10.21 -2.73 6.39
CA LYS A 32 10.30 -1.31 6.06
C LYS A 32 9.70 -1.02 4.68
N GLU A 33 9.99 -1.85 3.68
CA GLU A 33 9.39 -1.73 2.35
C GLU A 33 7.86 -1.89 2.42
N ALA A 34 7.37 -2.88 3.16
CA ALA A 34 5.94 -3.08 3.37
C ALA A 34 5.28 -1.84 4.01
N TYR A 35 5.93 -1.20 4.97
CA TYR A 35 5.41 0.02 5.60
C TYR A 35 5.28 1.19 4.61
N GLU A 36 6.25 1.36 3.71
CA GLU A 36 6.18 2.38 2.65
C GLU A 36 5.03 2.10 1.68
N LEU A 37 4.83 0.84 1.28
CA LEU A 37 3.72 0.42 0.43
C LEU A 37 2.35 0.65 1.10
N LEU A 38 2.23 0.34 2.39
CA LEU A 38 1.01 0.60 3.16
C LEU A 38 0.70 2.10 3.26
N THR A 39 1.73 2.92 3.47
CA THR A 39 1.59 4.38 3.51
C THR A 39 1.11 4.93 2.17
N PHE A 40 1.67 4.42 1.07
CA PHE A 40 1.20 4.73 -0.28
C PHE A 40 -0.26 4.34 -0.48
N CYS A 41 -0.64 3.11 -0.11
CA CYS A 41 -2.02 2.61 -0.25
C CYS A 41 -3.01 3.47 0.54
N LYS A 42 -2.70 3.79 1.79
CA LYS A 42 -3.52 4.65 2.65
C LYS A 42 -3.73 6.04 2.03
N THR A 43 -2.66 6.63 1.49
CA THR A 43 -2.72 7.95 0.85
C THR A 43 -3.63 7.91 -0.38
N ARG A 44 -3.49 6.90 -1.23
CA ARG A 44 -4.35 6.74 -2.42
C ARG A 44 -5.83 6.60 -2.06
N LEU A 45 -6.17 5.81 -1.04
CA LEU A 45 -7.55 5.65 -0.59
C LEU A 45 -8.13 6.98 -0.09
N LYS A 46 -7.37 7.71 0.73
CA LYS A 46 -7.79 9.01 1.25
C LYS A 46 -8.04 10.03 0.14
N THR A 47 -7.12 10.12 -0.82
CA THR A 47 -7.29 11.03 -1.97
C THR A 47 -8.51 10.65 -2.81
N THR A 48 -8.74 9.37 -3.05
CA THR A 48 -9.93 8.92 -3.80
C THR A 48 -11.23 9.22 -3.04
N GLU A 49 -11.25 9.07 -1.72
CA GLU A 49 -12.39 9.44 -0.89
C GLU A 49 -12.68 10.95 -0.99
N GLU A 50 -11.65 11.79 -0.89
CA GLU A 50 -11.75 13.25 -1.02
C GLU A 50 -12.28 13.66 -2.40
N GLU A 51 -11.75 13.08 -3.49
CA GLU A 51 -12.20 13.35 -4.85
C GLU A 51 -13.68 12.99 -5.06
N VAL A 52 -14.12 11.85 -4.50
CA VAL A 52 -15.51 11.41 -4.57
C VAL A 52 -16.42 12.35 -3.79
N GLN A 53 -16.01 12.77 -2.59
CA GLN A 53 -16.77 13.73 -1.79
C GLN A 53 -16.90 15.08 -2.52
N GLU A 54 -15.82 15.61 -3.08
CA GLU A 54 -15.84 16.86 -3.84
C GLU A 54 -16.76 16.77 -5.08
N ALA A 55 -16.78 15.62 -5.76
CA ALA A 55 -17.68 15.39 -6.88
C ALA A 55 -19.16 15.41 -6.44
N PHE A 56 -19.49 14.82 -5.28
CA PHE A 56 -20.84 14.90 -4.73
C PHE A 56 -21.24 16.31 -4.30
N GLU A 57 -20.32 17.09 -3.73
CA GLU A 57 -20.57 18.49 -3.35
C GLU A 57 -20.90 19.34 -4.58
N LYS A 58 -20.12 19.21 -5.66
CA LYS A 58 -20.38 19.90 -6.95
C LYS A 58 -21.71 19.55 -7.61
N LEU A 59 -22.25 18.36 -7.36
CA LEU A 59 -23.56 17.95 -7.88
C LEU A 59 -24.75 18.56 -7.10
N ARG A 60 -24.50 19.12 -5.91
CA ARG A 60 -25.53 19.72 -5.04
C ARG A 60 -25.62 21.24 -5.16
N GLU A 61 -24.64 21.86 -5.82
CA GLU A 61 -24.66 23.26 -6.28
C GLU A 61 -25.46 23.41 -7.59
#